data_AF-A0A9P0CV31-F1
#
_entry.id   AF-A0A9P0CV31-F1
#
_cell.length_a   1.000
_cell.length_b   1.000
_cell.length_c   1.000
_cell.angle_alpha   90.00
_cell.angle_beta   90.00
_cell.angle_gamma   90.00
#
_symmetry.space_group_name_H-M   'P 1'
#
loop_
_entity.id
_entity.type
_entity.pdbx_description
1 polymer ?
#
loop_
_entity_poly.entity_id
_entity_poly.type
_entity_poly.pdbx_seq_one_letter_code
_entity_poly.pdbx_strand_id
1 'polypeptide(L)'
;MDMQAVFLEPKSNVSALYYKIKLAVIDFTFYDLKTEDESCFVCNESEGGLTASVYASNIMNFLARGTDKHQVPYIIYSYGCTSRNRNVTLSNALLNLALFLKNITIFQKYLERGHIQMKCDSMHSTIERQIKNAIINVSADCITIFRAARKNPSPYKVEYLNHQFFKDISSLQYYPSIRPRTSVTVNCIRQLRYD
;
A
#
# COMPACT_ATOMS: atom_id res chain seq x y z
N MET A 1 -6.44 2.25 -2.25
CA MET A 1 -5.01 1.92 -2.05
C MET A 1 -4.72 0.66 -2.82
N ASP A 2 -3.55 0.60 -3.44
CA ASP A 2 -3.11 -0.57 -4.17
C ASP A 2 -1.60 -0.72 -4.16
N MET A 3 -1.10 -1.92 -4.46
CA MET A 3 0.30 -2.18 -4.69
C MET A 3 0.47 -2.73 -6.10
N GLN A 4 1.28 -2.04 -6.88
CA GLN A 4 1.59 -2.42 -8.26
C GLN A 4 2.44 -3.69 -8.32
N ALA A 5 2.45 -4.33 -9.49
CA ALA A 5 3.38 -5.40 -9.80
C ALA A 5 4.84 -5.00 -9.53
N VAL A 6 5.62 -5.96 -9.05
CA VAL A 6 7.04 -5.82 -8.73
C VAL A 6 7.82 -5.46 -9.99
N PHE A 7 8.54 -4.33 -9.97
CA PHE A 7 9.48 -3.97 -11.03
C PHE A 7 10.83 -4.64 -10.77
N LEU A 8 11.56 -4.97 -11.82
CA LEU A 8 12.88 -5.59 -11.71
C LEU A 8 13.97 -4.63 -12.17
N GLU A 9 15.03 -4.53 -11.38
CA GLU A 9 16.22 -3.74 -11.70
C GLU A 9 17.52 -4.56 -11.57
N PRO A 10 18.59 -4.20 -12.31
CA PRO A 10 18.62 -3.17 -13.35
C PRO A 10 17.79 -3.58 -14.58
N LYS A 11 17.17 -2.58 -15.20
CA LYS A 11 16.37 -2.75 -16.42
C LYS A 11 17.18 -2.32 -17.63
N SER A 12 17.47 -3.27 -18.51
CA SER A 12 18.07 -3.02 -19.82
C SER A 12 17.67 -4.12 -20.80
N ASN A 13 17.71 -3.79 -22.09
CA ASN A 13 17.34 -4.69 -23.19
C ASN A 13 18.46 -5.66 -23.59
N VAL A 14 19.59 -5.65 -22.85
CA VAL A 14 20.70 -6.56 -23.09
C VAL A 14 20.31 -7.99 -22.68
N SER A 15 20.38 -8.92 -23.63
CA SER A 15 19.97 -10.33 -23.44
C SER A 15 20.67 -11.01 -22.26
N ALA A 16 21.92 -10.65 -21.95
CA ALA A 16 22.66 -11.21 -20.82
C ALA A 16 22.00 -10.96 -19.45
N LEU A 17 21.24 -9.86 -19.31
CA LEU A 17 20.51 -9.57 -18.06
C LEU A 17 19.34 -10.51 -17.80
N TYR A 18 18.88 -11.25 -18.82
CA TYR A 18 17.84 -12.26 -18.64
C TYR A 18 18.27 -13.36 -17.65
N TYR A 19 19.56 -13.68 -17.61
CA TYR A 19 20.13 -14.74 -16.77
C TYR A 19 20.71 -14.23 -15.43
N LYS A 20 20.48 -12.95 -15.10
CA LYS A 20 20.97 -12.35 -13.86
C LYS A 20 19.82 -12.19 -12.88
N ILE A 21 20.13 -12.38 -11.59
CA ILE A 21 19.21 -12.05 -10.50
C ILE A 21 18.98 -10.54 -10.54
N LYS A 22 17.72 -10.14 -10.46
CA LYS A 22 17.29 -8.74 -10.47
C LYS A 22 16.64 -8.42 -9.14
N LEU A 23 16.92 -7.23 -8.64
CA LEU A 23 16.33 -6.72 -7.42
C LEU A 23 14.88 -6.32 -7.73
N ALA A 24 13.97 -6.73 -6.85
CA ALA A 24 12.58 -6.33 -6.90
C ALA A 24 12.37 -4.93 -6.29
N VAL A 25 11.69 -4.05 -7.02
CA VAL A 25 11.21 -2.75 -6.55
C VAL A 25 9.69 -2.83 -6.36
N ILE A 26 9.26 -2.42 -5.18
CA ILE A 26 7.89 -2.48 -4.71
C ILE A 26 7.32 -1.05 -4.68
N ASP A 27 6.15 -0.88 -5.30
CA ASP A 27 5.38 0.38 -5.30
C ASP A 27 4.08 0.20 -4.49
N PHE A 28 3.93 1.01 -3.45
CA PHE A 28 2.69 1.20 -2.71
C PHE A 28 2.02 2.52 -3.07
N THR A 29 0.85 2.43 -3.66
CA THR A 29 0.12 3.58 -4.18
C THR A 29 -1.11 3.91 -3.33
N PHE A 30 -1.21 5.18 -2.96
CA PHE A 30 -2.33 5.77 -2.26
C PHE A 30 -2.97 6.86 -3.12
N TYR A 31 -4.28 6.79 -3.26
CA TYR A 31 -5.08 7.78 -3.97
C TYR A 31 -6.14 8.30 -3.01
N ASP A 32 -6.16 9.61 -2.76
CA ASP A 32 -7.24 10.27 -2.02
C ASP A 32 -8.34 10.71 -2.99
N LEU A 33 -9.53 10.12 -2.83
CA LEU A 33 -10.68 10.41 -3.69
C LEU A 33 -11.25 11.82 -3.49
N LYS A 34 -10.99 12.48 -2.35
CA LYS A 34 -11.53 13.81 -2.06
C LYS A 34 -10.66 14.92 -2.65
N THR A 35 -9.34 14.80 -2.46
CA THR A 35 -8.38 15.81 -2.91
C THR A 35 -7.81 15.51 -4.29
N GLU A 36 -8.01 14.29 -4.80
CA GLU A 36 -7.35 13.77 -6.00
C GLU A 36 -5.81 13.77 -5.90
N ASP A 37 -5.29 13.81 -4.67
CA ASP A 37 -3.87 13.67 -4.41
C ASP A 37 -3.44 12.20 -4.51
N GLU A 38 -2.31 12.02 -5.17
CA GLU A 38 -1.68 10.74 -5.43
C GLU A 38 -0.32 10.71 -4.73
N SER A 39 -0.09 9.66 -3.94
CA SER A 39 1.15 9.43 -3.22
C SER A 39 1.62 7.99 -3.42
N CYS A 40 2.93 7.83 -3.55
CA CYS A 40 3.56 6.54 -3.78
C CYS A 40 4.73 6.36 -2.82
N PHE A 41 4.76 5.21 -2.16
CA PHE A 41 5.90 4.78 -1.36
C PHE A 41 6.63 3.66 -2.09
N VAL A 42 7.92 3.84 -2.31
CA VAL A 42 8.77 2.93 -3.06
C VAL A 42 9.81 2.34 -2.12
N CYS A 43 9.99 1.02 -2.15
CA CYS A 43 11.14 0.37 -1.53
C CYS A 43 11.63 -0.75 -2.44
N ASN A 44 12.88 -1.19 -2.26
CA ASN A 44 13.31 -2.44 -2.85
C ASN A 44 13.09 -3.60 -1.88
N GLU A 45 13.21 -4.83 -2.37
CA GLU A 45 13.00 -6.04 -1.59
C GLU A 45 13.99 -6.21 -0.43
N SER A 46 15.19 -5.61 -0.52
CA SER A 46 16.17 -5.63 0.57
C SER A 46 15.80 -4.72 1.73
N GLU A 47 15.10 -3.60 1.46
CA GLU A 47 14.65 -2.68 2.50
C GLU A 47 13.30 -3.12 3.10
N GLY A 48 12.38 -3.64 2.27
CA GLY A 48 11.05 -4.06 2.69
C GLY A 48 10.56 -5.29 1.93
N GLY A 49 10.14 -6.31 2.66
CA GLY A 49 9.61 -7.55 2.06
C GLY A 49 8.12 -7.51 1.73
N LEU A 50 7.63 -8.52 1.02
CA LEU A 50 6.20 -8.72 0.72
C LEU A 50 5.43 -9.33 1.91
N THR A 51 5.55 -8.73 3.09
CA THR A 51 4.93 -9.22 4.33
C THR A 51 3.83 -8.30 4.84
N ALA A 52 2.80 -8.85 5.49
CA ALA A 52 1.66 -8.10 6.02
C ALA A 52 2.08 -6.90 6.91
N SER A 53 3.16 -7.04 7.70
CA SER A 53 3.71 -5.97 8.53
C SER A 53 4.22 -4.77 7.72
N VAL A 54 4.85 -5.02 6.57
CA VAL A 54 5.30 -3.95 5.65
C VAL A 54 4.08 -3.22 5.07
N TYR A 55 3.06 -3.94 4.59
CA TYR A 55 1.82 -3.32 4.10
C TYR A 55 1.15 -2.46 5.19
N ALA A 56 1.03 -3.02 6.40
CA ALA A 56 0.40 -2.34 7.52
C ALA A 56 1.18 -1.10 7.97
N SER A 57 2.51 -1.14 7.95
CA SER A 57 3.35 0.04 8.26
C SER A 57 3.10 1.18 7.28
N ASN A 58 3.07 0.89 5.97
CA ASN A 58 2.77 1.88 4.94
C ASN A 58 1.40 2.54 5.15
N ILE A 59 0.36 1.73 5.37
CA ILE A 59 -1.01 2.20 5.54
C ILE A 59 -1.15 3.03 6.82
N MET A 60 -0.62 2.55 7.94
CA MET A 60 -0.68 3.28 9.21
C MET A 60 0.02 4.64 9.11
N ASN A 61 1.20 4.70 8.48
CA ASN A 61 1.92 5.95 8.29
C ASN A 61 1.17 6.92 7.36
N PHE A 62 0.61 6.42 6.26
CA PHE A 62 -0.21 7.26 5.36
C PHE A 62 -1.42 7.87 6.10
N LEU A 63 -2.16 7.05 6.86
CA LEU A 63 -3.31 7.51 7.64
C LEU A 63 -2.90 8.48 8.75
N ALA A 64 -1.84 8.19 9.50
CA ALA A 64 -1.35 9.05 10.58
C ALA A 64 -0.88 10.43 10.09
N ARG A 65 -0.42 10.55 8.84
CA ARG A 65 -0.09 11.85 8.22
C ARG A 65 -1.32 12.59 7.69
N GLY A 66 -2.39 11.88 7.36
CA GLY A 66 -3.65 12.43 6.86
C GLY A 66 -4.60 12.90 7.96
N THR A 67 -4.36 12.51 9.22
CA THR A 67 -5.33 12.68 10.31
C THR A 67 -5.64 14.12 10.69
N ASP A 68 -4.73 15.05 10.44
CA ASP A 68 -4.95 16.47 10.72
C ASP A 68 -5.77 17.17 9.62
N LYS A 69 -5.91 16.55 8.44
CA LYS A 69 -6.46 17.19 7.23
C LYS A 69 -7.91 16.83 6.94
N HIS A 70 -8.43 15.75 7.51
CA HIS A 70 -9.75 15.21 7.13
C HIS A 70 -10.63 14.87 8.33
N GLN A 71 -11.94 15.16 8.18
CA GLN A 71 -12.96 14.73 9.14
C GLN A 71 -13.17 13.20 9.04
N VAL A 72 -13.30 12.57 10.19
CA VAL A 72 -13.65 11.15 10.35
C VAL A 72 -15.10 10.88 9.91
N PRO A 73 -15.45 9.67 9.42
CA PRO A 73 -14.64 8.43 9.39
C PRO A 73 -13.73 8.29 8.16
N TYR A 74 -12.61 7.56 8.31
CA TYR A 74 -11.77 7.13 7.19
C TYR A 74 -12.36 5.90 6.51
N ILE A 75 -12.44 5.91 5.18
CA ILE A 75 -12.88 4.77 4.38
C ILE A 75 -11.75 4.37 3.43
N ILE A 76 -11.26 3.15 3.60
CA ILE A 76 -10.16 2.58 2.82
C ILE A 76 -10.76 1.57 1.85
N TYR A 77 -10.48 1.74 0.56
CA TYR A 77 -10.81 0.77 -0.47
C TYR A 77 -9.54 0.01 -0.88
N SER A 78 -9.61 -1.32 -0.90
CA SER A 78 -8.46 -2.18 -1.21
C SER A 78 -8.87 -3.51 -1.83
N TYR A 79 -7.93 -4.16 -2.53
CA TYR A 79 -8.14 -5.55 -2.96
C TYR A 79 -8.22 -6.51 -1.79
N GLY A 80 -9.09 -7.52 -1.91
CA GLY A 80 -9.25 -8.61 -0.94
C GLY A 80 -8.11 -9.63 -0.90
N CYS A 81 -6.87 -9.23 -1.16
CA CYS A 81 -5.70 -10.10 -1.14
C CYS A 81 -5.31 -10.44 0.31
N THR A 82 -5.34 -11.73 0.68
CA THR A 82 -5.14 -12.17 2.06
C THR A 82 -3.75 -11.89 2.59
N SER A 83 -2.70 -12.14 1.81
CA SER A 83 -1.32 -11.88 2.24
C SER A 83 -1.01 -10.40 2.48
N ARG A 84 -1.76 -9.49 1.84
CA ARG A 84 -1.48 -8.04 1.84
C ARG A 84 -2.47 -7.26 2.69
N ASN A 85 -3.74 -7.27 2.30
CA ASN A 85 -4.75 -6.35 2.82
C ASN A 85 -5.84 -7.06 3.66
N ARG A 86 -6.15 -8.33 3.39
CA ARG A 86 -7.21 -9.06 4.09
C ARG A 86 -6.63 -10.08 5.06
N ASN A 87 -5.92 -9.59 6.08
CA ASN A 87 -5.33 -10.39 7.14
C ASN A 87 -5.48 -9.74 8.52
N VAL A 88 -5.26 -10.55 9.55
CA VAL A 88 -5.33 -10.16 10.95
C VAL A 88 -4.30 -9.10 11.33
N THR A 89 -3.09 -9.15 10.76
CA THR A 89 -2.01 -8.19 11.05
C THR A 89 -2.42 -6.77 10.69
N LEU A 90 -2.93 -6.54 9.48
CA LEU A 90 -3.38 -5.21 9.06
C LEU A 90 -4.56 -4.74 9.91
N SER A 91 -5.54 -5.61 10.15
CA SER A 91 -6.72 -5.19 10.90
C SER A 91 -6.37 -4.87 12.37
N ASN A 92 -5.45 -5.60 12.99
CA ASN A 92 -4.91 -5.28 14.33
C ASN A 92 -4.12 -3.96 14.30
N ALA A 93 -3.34 -3.71 13.25
CA ALA A 93 -2.62 -2.45 13.05
C ALA A 93 -3.58 -1.24 12.97
N LEU A 94 -4.64 -1.36 12.17
CA LEU A 94 -5.67 -0.31 12.04
C LEU A 94 -6.40 -0.06 13.35
N LEU A 95 -6.70 -1.11 14.12
CA LEU A 95 -7.27 -0.97 15.45
C LEU A 95 -6.31 -0.23 16.39
N ASN A 96 -5.02 -0.58 16.36
CA ASN A 96 -4.00 0.12 17.15
C ASN A 96 -3.96 1.61 16.84
N LEU A 97 -3.99 1.95 15.55
CA LEU A 97 -3.97 3.33 15.09
C LEU A 97 -5.22 4.09 15.58
N ALA A 98 -6.41 3.46 15.47
CA ALA A 98 -7.65 4.05 15.96
C ALA A 98 -7.65 4.28 17.48
N LEU A 99 -7.03 3.38 18.25
CA LEU A 99 -6.86 3.53 19.70
C LEU A 99 -5.88 4.66 20.04
N PHE A 100 -4.75 4.74 19.32
CA PHE A 100 -3.71 5.74 19.57
C PHE A 100 -4.19 7.16 19.26
N LEU A 101 -4.85 7.36 18.11
CA LEU A 101 -5.26 8.69 17.66
C LEU A 101 -6.51 9.24 18.35
N LYS A 102 -7.25 8.40 19.10
CA LYS A 102 -8.52 8.70 19.81
C LYS A 102 -9.63 9.24 18.88
N ASN A 103 -10.84 8.69 19.00
CA ASN A 103 -12.04 9.12 18.24
C ASN A 103 -11.99 8.98 16.71
N ILE A 104 -11.18 8.05 16.19
CA ILE A 104 -11.15 7.76 14.76
C ILE A 104 -11.86 6.45 14.46
N THR A 105 -12.79 6.49 13.49
CA THR A 105 -13.41 5.29 12.93
C THR A 105 -12.80 5.03 11.56
N ILE A 106 -12.28 3.83 11.36
CA ILE A 106 -11.67 3.37 10.11
C ILE A 106 -12.52 2.22 9.54
N PHE A 107 -13.03 2.40 8.33
CA PHE A 107 -13.70 1.36 7.57
C PHE A 107 -12.77 0.84 6.49
N GLN A 108 -12.46 -0.45 6.52
CA GLN A 108 -11.73 -1.12 5.45
C GLN A 108 -12.73 -1.89 4.57
N LYS A 109 -12.95 -1.40 3.35
CA LYS A 109 -13.78 -2.03 2.34
C LYS A 109 -12.91 -2.80 1.35
N TYR A 110 -13.36 -3.99 1.00
CA TYR A 110 -12.73 -4.85 0.00
C TYR A 110 -13.54 -4.80 -1.29
N LEU A 111 -12.84 -4.76 -2.42
CA LEU A 111 -13.48 -4.84 -3.73
C LEU A 111 -14.06 -6.25 -3.97
N GLU A 112 -15.22 -6.29 -4.62
CA GLU A 112 -15.86 -7.53 -5.05
C GLU A 112 -15.18 -8.09 -6.31
N ARG A 113 -15.29 -9.41 -6.49
CA ARG A 113 -14.76 -10.07 -7.70
C ARG A 113 -15.51 -9.53 -8.93
N GLY A 114 -14.76 -9.06 -9.93
CA GLY A 114 -15.30 -8.51 -11.18
C GLY A 114 -15.36 -6.97 -11.22
N HIS A 115 -15.29 -6.28 -10.08
CA HIS A 115 -15.22 -4.81 -9.99
C HIS A 115 -13.88 -4.37 -9.40
N ILE A 116 -12.83 -4.69 -10.15
CA ILE A 116 -11.44 -4.63 -9.68
C ILE A 116 -10.82 -3.24 -9.93
N GLN A 117 -11.37 -2.44 -10.85
CA GLN A 117 -10.74 -1.18 -11.25
C GLN A 117 -10.75 -0.12 -10.14
N MET A 118 -9.57 0.42 -9.83
CA MET A 118 -9.35 1.54 -8.91
C MET A 118 -8.67 2.72 -9.58
N LYS A 119 -8.79 3.91 -8.97
CA LYS A 119 -8.01 5.10 -9.37
C LYS A 119 -6.50 4.89 -9.25
N CYS A 120 -6.06 3.98 -8.37
CA CYS A 120 -4.65 3.59 -8.31
C CYS A 120 -4.15 2.97 -9.64
N ASP A 121 -5.01 2.25 -10.38
CA ASP A 121 -4.62 1.62 -11.64
C ASP A 121 -4.25 2.64 -12.73
N SER A 122 -4.84 3.86 -12.69
CA SER A 122 -4.45 4.94 -13.61
C SER A 122 -3.05 5.49 -13.33
N MET A 123 -2.65 5.52 -12.05
CA MET A 123 -1.28 5.87 -11.66
C MET A 123 -0.30 4.82 -12.17
N HIS A 124 -0.61 3.54 -11.92
CA HIS A 124 0.19 2.40 -12.37
C HIS A 124 0.39 2.38 -13.88
N SER A 125 -0.69 2.61 -14.63
CA SER A 125 -0.65 2.68 -16.09
C SER A 125 0.25 3.81 -16.60
N THR A 126 0.28 4.94 -15.90
CA THR A 126 1.09 6.10 -16.29
C THR A 126 2.57 5.86 -15.99
N ILE A 127 2.86 5.27 -14.83
CA ILE A 127 4.21 4.88 -14.40
C ILE A 127 4.78 3.80 -15.34
N GLU A 128 4.00 2.78 -15.69
CA GLU A 128 4.41 1.71 -16.62
C GLU A 128 4.81 2.24 -18.00
N ARG A 129 4.06 3.22 -18.52
CA ARG A 129 4.38 3.86 -19.80
C ARG A 129 5.74 4.55 -19.77
N GLN A 130 6.10 5.20 -18.66
CA GLN A 130 7.42 5.81 -18.52
C GLN A 130 8.52 4.77 -18.32
N ILE A 131 8.28 3.77 -17.47
CA ILE A 131 9.24 2.70 -17.20
C ILE A 131 9.55 1.90 -18.46
N LYS A 132 8.59 1.72 -19.37
CA LYS A 132 8.75 0.89 -20.58
C LYS A 132 10.01 1.24 -21.38
N ASN A 133 10.29 2.52 -21.55
CA ASN A 133 11.41 3.03 -22.36
C ASN A 133 12.56 3.61 -21.52
N ALA A 134 12.47 3.54 -20.19
CA ALA A 134 13.49 4.08 -19.30
C ALA A 134 14.62 3.07 -19.04
N ILE A 135 15.84 3.59 -18.89
CA ILE A 135 16.99 2.85 -18.38
C ILE A 135 16.97 3.02 -16.86
N ILE A 136 16.92 1.90 -16.12
CA ILE A 136 16.89 1.88 -14.66
C ILE A 136 18.11 1.10 -14.20
N ASN A 137 19.06 1.76 -13.57
CA ASN A 137 20.28 1.13 -13.07
C ASN A 137 20.18 0.86 -11.57
N VAL A 138 19.54 1.77 -10.83
CA VAL A 138 19.37 1.70 -9.37
C VAL A 138 17.95 2.06 -8.94
N SER A 139 17.54 1.59 -7.76
CA SER A 139 16.20 1.85 -7.19
C SER A 139 15.85 3.34 -7.12
N ALA A 140 16.86 4.19 -6.92
CA ALA A 140 16.66 5.64 -6.84
C ALA A 140 16.20 6.24 -8.19
N ASP A 141 16.55 5.63 -9.32
CA ASP A 141 16.13 6.07 -10.66
C ASP A 141 14.60 5.95 -10.80
N CYS A 142 14.00 4.91 -10.22
CA CYS A 142 12.56 4.71 -10.20
C CYS A 142 11.84 5.91 -9.57
N ILE A 143 12.39 6.52 -8.51
CA ILE A 143 11.79 7.68 -7.85
C ILE A 143 11.64 8.84 -8.83
N THR A 144 12.70 9.13 -9.58
CA THR A 144 12.72 10.22 -10.56
C THR A 144 11.71 9.97 -11.68
N ILE A 145 11.66 8.74 -12.18
CA ILE A 145 10.72 8.32 -13.22
C ILE A 145 9.27 8.44 -12.71
N PHE A 146 9.00 7.97 -11.50
CA PHE A 146 7.65 7.95 -10.94
C PHE A 146 7.17 9.37 -10.70
N ARG A 147 8.00 10.24 -10.11
CA ARG A 147 7.65 11.68 -9.93
C ARG A 147 7.30 12.34 -11.25
N ALA A 148 8.11 12.10 -12.29
CA ALA A 148 7.93 12.69 -13.62
C ALA A 148 6.81 12.03 -14.44
N ALA A 149 6.22 10.93 -13.97
CA ALA A 149 5.23 10.17 -14.75
C ALA A 149 3.94 10.96 -14.99
N ARG A 150 3.50 11.73 -13.99
CA ARG A 150 2.38 12.66 -14.12
C ARG A 150 2.89 14.08 -14.35
N LYS A 151 2.42 14.71 -15.43
CA LYS A 151 2.71 16.12 -15.74
C LYS A 151 1.61 17.04 -15.23
N ASN A 152 0.35 16.67 -15.44
CA ASN A 152 -0.84 17.42 -15.01
C ASN A 152 -1.68 16.56 -14.05
N PRO A 153 -2.25 17.14 -12.99
CA PRO A 153 -2.14 18.55 -12.56
C PRO A 153 -0.80 18.89 -11.91
N SER A 154 -0.08 17.90 -11.38
CA SER A 154 1.24 18.07 -10.76
C SER A 154 2.01 16.74 -10.72
N PRO A 155 3.34 16.74 -10.54
CA PRO A 155 4.13 15.53 -10.30
C PRO A 155 3.63 14.69 -9.11
N TYR A 156 3.91 13.38 -9.14
CA TYR A 156 3.55 12.49 -8.04
C TYR A 156 4.39 12.73 -6.79
N LYS A 157 3.76 12.58 -5.61
CA LYS A 157 4.47 12.57 -4.32
C LYS A 157 5.06 11.17 -4.11
N VAL A 158 6.36 11.03 -4.37
CA VAL A 158 7.06 9.74 -4.26
C VAL A 158 8.08 9.80 -3.12
N GLU A 159 7.98 8.86 -2.18
CA GLU A 159 8.92 8.68 -1.07
C GLU A 159 9.63 7.34 -1.20
N TYR A 160 10.94 7.34 -1.00
CA TYR A 160 11.74 6.11 -0.96
C TYR A 160 11.96 5.70 0.48
N LEU A 161 11.55 4.48 0.80
CA LEU A 161 11.53 3.95 2.16
C LEU A 161 12.72 3.01 2.38
N ASN A 162 13.20 3.01 3.62
CA ASN A 162 14.24 2.11 4.11
C ASN A 162 13.68 1.15 5.17
N HIS A 163 14.46 0.14 5.56
CA HIS A 163 14.08 -0.85 6.56
C HIS A 163 13.68 -0.23 7.92
N GLN A 164 14.22 0.93 8.28
CA GLN A 164 13.88 1.63 9.53
C GLN A 164 12.43 2.12 9.57
N PHE A 165 11.82 2.33 8.39
CA PHE A 165 10.43 2.73 8.29
C PHE A 165 9.47 1.59 8.68
N PHE A 166 9.83 0.35 8.36
CA PHE A 166 8.95 -0.80 8.56
C PHE A 166 8.99 -1.29 10.00
N LYS A 167 7.81 -1.45 10.59
CA LYS A 167 7.65 -1.98 11.95
C LYS A 167 7.17 -3.41 11.88
N ASP A 168 7.68 -4.25 12.77
CA ASP A 168 7.08 -5.57 12.97
C ASP A 168 5.78 -5.42 13.77
N ILE A 169 4.67 -5.73 13.12
CA ILE A 169 3.32 -5.63 13.69
C ILE A 169 2.77 -7.03 14.01
N SER A 170 3.53 -8.10 13.75
CA SER A 170 3.11 -9.48 13.98
C SER A 170 2.84 -9.79 15.46
N SER A 171 3.54 -9.09 16.36
CA SER A 171 3.39 -9.18 17.81
C SER A 171 2.08 -8.55 18.33
N LEU A 172 1.41 -7.74 17.51
CA LEU A 172 0.21 -7.03 17.91
C LEU A 172 -1.03 -7.89 17.69
N GLN A 173 -1.55 -8.45 18.78
CA GLN A 173 -2.64 -9.44 18.75
C GLN A 173 -3.84 -9.01 19.59
N TYR A 174 -4.59 -8.00 19.16
CA TYR A 174 -5.85 -7.65 19.82
C TYR A 174 -6.94 -8.70 19.57
N TYR A 175 -6.94 -9.32 18.39
CA TYR A 175 -7.77 -10.47 18.07
C TYR A 175 -7.04 -11.46 17.16
N PRO A 176 -7.40 -12.75 17.22
CA PRO A 176 -6.73 -13.82 16.47
C PRO A 176 -7.25 -14.00 15.04
N SER A 177 -8.43 -13.47 14.69
CA SER A 177 -9.07 -13.69 13.39
C SER A 177 -9.97 -12.51 12.98
N ILE A 178 -9.98 -12.20 11.69
CA ILE A 178 -10.94 -11.27 11.06
C ILE A 178 -12.18 -11.98 10.50
N ARG A 179 -12.20 -13.31 10.55
CA ARG A 179 -13.40 -14.09 10.20
C ARG A 179 -14.31 -14.17 11.43
N PRO A 180 -15.59 -13.83 11.29
CA PRO A 180 -16.56 -14.06 12.33
C PRO A 180 -16.67 -15.58 12.57
N ARG A 181 -16.83 -15.99 13.84
CA ARG A 181 -17.03 -17.39 14.21
C ARG A 181 -18.43 -17.89 13.83
N THR A 182 -19.38 -16.96 13.71
CA THR A 182 -20.76 -17.15 13.26
C THR A 182 -21.01 -16.47 11.90
N SER A 183 -22.05 -16.86 11.17
CA SER A 183 -22.39 -16.35 9.82
C SER A 183 -22.89 -14.90 9.80
N VAL A 184 -22.28 -14.00 10.56
CA VAL A 184 -22.67 -12.59 10.70
C VAL A 184 -21.68 -11.71 9.95
N THR A 185 -22.17 -10.77 9.15
CA THR A 185 -21.32 -9.79 8.46
C THR A 185 -20.65 -8.85 9.47
N VAL A 186 -19.32 -8.87 9.56
CA VAL A 186 -18.57 -7.95 10.44
C VAL A 186 -18.43 -6.61 9.74
N ASN A 187 -19.26 -5.65 10.13
CA ASN A 187 -19.21 -4.28 9.63
C ASN A 187 -18.34 -3.36 10.51
N CYS A 188 -18.00 -3.79 11.73
CA CYS A 188 -17.19 -3.04 12.67
C CYS A 188 -16.25 -3.97 13.45
N ILE A 189 -14.97 -3.61 13.56
CA ILE A 189 -13.96 -4.41 14.29
C ILE A 189 -14.36 -4.63 15.77
N ARG A 190 -15.12 -3.70 16.37
CA ARG A 190 -15.65 -3.86 17.74
C ARG A 190 -16.56 -5.08 17.89
N GLN A 191 -17.21 -5.54 16.82
CA GLN A 191 -18.08 -6.72 16.82
C GLN A 191 -17.32 -8.04 16.96
N LEU A 192 -15.99 -8.05 16.82
CA LEU A 192 -15.16 -9.25 17.02
C LEU A 192 -14.87 -9.57 18.49
N ARG A 193 -15.16 -8.65 19.43
CA ARG A 193 -14.84 -8.80 20.87
C ARG A 193 -16.03 -9.21 21.72
N TYR A 194 -17.24 -9.15 21.18
CA TYR A 194 -18.47 -9.48 21.91
C TYR A 194 -18.97 -10.87 21.50
N ASP A 195 -18.24 -11.90 21.92
CA ASP A 195 -18.73 -13.27 22.13
C ASP A 195 -18.02 -13.81 23.38
#